data_AF-A0A348FZ30-F1
#
_entry.id   AF-A0A348FZ30-F1
#
_cell.length_a   1.000
_cell.length_b   1.000
_cell.length_c   1.000
_cell.angle_alpha   90.00
_cell.angle_beta   90.00
_cell.angle_gamma   90.00
#
_symmetry.space_group_name_H-M   'P 1'
#
loop_
_entity.id
_entity.type
_entity.pdbx_description
1 polymer ?
#
loop_
_entity_poly.entity_id
_entity_poly.type
_entity_poly.pdbx_seq_one_letter_code
_entity_poly.pdbx_strand_id
1 'polypeptide(L)'
;MFQNFDEIQKLGKENVDLAVKSVSAVTKGVQAIAVEMVDFSKKSFEQGSAAAEKMLGARSLDKAIEIQTDFVKSAYEGWISQATKLGTLYTDLAKEAYKPYENVLGKLTPKA
;
A
#
# COMPACT_ATOMS: atom_id res chain seq x y z
N MET A 1 -0.18 34.56 34.41
CA MET A 1 -0.44 33.11 34.50
C MET A 1 -1.46 32.59 33.47
N PHE A 2 -2.41 33.41 32.99
CA PHE A 2 -3.40 32.98 31.99
C PHE A 2 -2.84 32.69 30.58
N GLN A 3 -1.80 33.43 30.13
CA GLN A 3 -1.17 33.20 28.82
C GLN A 3 -0.60 31.78 28.66
N ASN A 4 0.02 31.24 29.71
CA ASN A 4 0.58 29.88 29.67
C ASN A 4 -0.51 28.80 29.57
N PHE A 5 -1.70 29.04 30.11
CA PHE A 5 -2.80 28.05 30.06
C PHE A 5 -3.44 27.98 28.67
N ASP A 6 -3.67 29.14 28.04
CA ASP A 6 -4.18 29.20 26.65
C ASP A 6 -3.16 28.62 25.64
N GLU A 7 -1.86 28.85 25.85
CA GLU A 7 -0.81 28.22 25.03
C GLU A 7 -0.74 26.71 25.22
N ILE A 8 -0.80 26.20 26.46
CA ILE A 8 -0.85 24.76 26.74
C ILE A 8 -2.09 24.13 26.10
N GLN A 9 -3.25 24.77 26.21
CA GLN A 9 -4.49 24.28 25.61
C GLN A 9 -4.43 24.28 24.08
N LYS A 10 -3.81 25.31 23.48
CA LYS A 10 -3.62 25.41 22.02
C LYS A 10 -2.66 24.34 21.50
N LEU A 11 -1.52 24.13 22.18
CA LEU A 11 -0.57 23.05 21.88
C LEU A 11 -1.23 21.67 21.99
N GLY A 12 -2.06 21.45 23.01
CA GLY A 12 -2.84 20.22 23.17
C GLY A 12 -3.78 19.98 21.99
N LYS A 13 -4.52 21.02 21.55
CA LYS A 13 -5.42 20.93 20.39
C LYS A 13 -4.66 20.68 19.08
N GLU A 14 -3.55 21.38 18.85
CA GLU A 14 -2.71 21.20 17.65
C GLU A 14 -2.16 19.76 17.60
N ASN A 15 -1.67 19.21 18.71
CA ASN A 15 -1.18 17.84 18.77
C ASN A 15 -2.26 16.79 18.47
N VAL A 16 -3.49 17.01 18.98
CA VAL A 16 -4.62 16.12 18.69
C VAL A 16 -5.01 16.18 17.21
N ASP A 17 -5.06 17.36 16.61
CA ASP A 17 -5.36 17.52 15.18
C ASP A 17 -4.32 16.83 14.28
N LEU A 18 -3.03 16.97 14.62
CA LEU A 18 -1.93 16.27 13.93
C LEU A 18 -2.06 14.75 14.05
N ALA A 19 -2.36 14.25 15.26
CA ALA A 19 -2.55 12.83 15.49
C ALA A 19 -3.76 12.28 14.71
N VAL A 20 -4.90 12.98 14.71
CA VAL A 20 -6.10 12.59 13.95
C VAL A 20 -5.80 12.51 12.45
N LYS A 21 -5.06 13.49 11.90
CA LYS A 21 -4.64 13.48 10.49
C LYS A 21 -3.74 12.29 10.18
N SER A 22 -2.76 12.00 11.04
CA SER A 22 -1.85 10.87 10.88
C SER A 22 -2.60 9.53 10.94
N VAL A 23 -3.50 9.34 11.91
CA VAL A 23 -4.34 8.14 12.01
C VAL A 23 -5.21 7.98 10.77
N SER A 24 -5.84 9.06 10.28
CA SER A 24 -6.63 9.01 9.06
C SER A 24 -5.81 8.60 7.84
N ALA A 25 -4.58 9.12 7.70
CA ALA A 25 -3.66 8.72 6.63
C ALA A 25 -3.31 7.23 6.74
N VAL A 26 -3.03 6.75 7.96
CA VAL A 26 -2.75 5.34 8.20
C VAL A 26 -3.93 4.45 7.83
N THR A 27 -5.13 4.79 8.27
CA THR A 27 -6.35 4.03 7.93
C THR A 27 -6.56 3.94 6.43
N LYS A 28 -6.38 5.04 5.68
CA LYS A 28 -6.51 5.05 4.22
C LYS A 28 -5.46 4.20 3.52
N GLY A 29 -4.20 4.29 3.96
CA GLY A 29 -3.12 3.46 3.40
C GLY A 29 -3.35 1.98 3.61
N VAL A 30 -3.79 1.58 4.81
CA VAL A 30 -4.14 0.19 5.11
C VAL A 30 -5.31 -0.29 4.25
N GLN A 31 -6.34 0.54 4.05
CA GLN A 31 -7.45 0.22 3.13
C GLN A 31 -6.97 0.01 1.70
N ALA A 32 -6.08 0.87 1.20
CA ALA A 32 -5.52 0.74 -0.15
C ALA A 32 -4.71 -0.56 -0.31
N ILE A 33 -3.89 -0.91 0.69
CA ILE A 33 -3.16 -2.19 0.71
C ILE A 33 -4.12 -3.37 0.71
N ALA A 34 -5.18 -3.34 1.51
CA ALA A 34 -6.17 -4.41 1.57
C ALA A 34 -6.88 -4.60 0.23
N VAL A 35 -7.29 -3.51 -0.42
CA VAL A 35 -7.90 -3.57 -1.78
C VAL A 35 -6.93 -4.19 -2.77
N GLU A 36 -5.67 -3.78 -2.76
CA GLU A 36 -4.67 -4.32 -3.69
C GLU A 36 -4.43 -5.82 -3.49
N MET A 37 -4.44 -6.30 -2.25
CA MET A 37 -4.30 -7.72 -1.95
C MET A 37 -5.50 -8.53 -2.44
N VAL A 38 -6.71 -8.00 -2.32
CA VAL A 38 -7.93 -8.63 -2.84
C VAL A 38 -7.90 -8.69 -4.35
N ASP A 39 -7.52 -7.60 -5.02
CA ASP A 39 -7.48 -7.54 -6.48
C ASP A 39 -6.41 -8.47 -7.06
N PHE A 40 -5.21 -8.52 -6.45
CA PHE A 40 -4.17 -9.48 -6.83
C PHE A 40 -4.62 -10.94 -6.64
N SER A 41 -5.33 -11.22 -5.55
CA SER A 41 -5.85 -12.58 -5.27
C SER A 41 -6.87 -13.01 -6.31
N LYS A 42 -7.80 -12.12 -6.69
CA LYS A 42 -8.76 -12.37 -7.77
C LYS A 42 -8.06 -12.65 -9.10
N LYS A 43 -7.12 -11.78 -9.50
CA LYS A 43 -6.36 -11.95 -10.73
C LYS A 43 -5.57 -13.26 -10.76
N SER A 44 -4.92 -13.61 -9.65
CA SER A 44 -4.17 -14.87 -9.52
C SER A 44 -5.08 -16.09 -9.68
N PHE A 45 -6.29 -16.03 -9.10
CA PHE A 45 -7.29 -17.09 -9.24
C PHE A 45 -7.76 -17.23 -10.71
N GLU A 46 -8.12 -16.12 -11.35
CA GLU A 46 -8.54 -16.10 -12.76
C GLU A 46 -7.45 -16.62 -13.70
N GLN A 47 -6.19 -16.25 -13.47
CA GLN A 47 -5.06 -16.76 -14.23
C GLN A 47 -4.88 -18.28 -14.04
N GLY A 48 -5.00 -18.76 -12.80
CA GLY A 48 -4.88 -20.18 -12.47
C GLY A 48 -6.02 -21.00 -13.08
N SER A 49 -7.26 -20.54 -12.99
CA SER A 49 -8.41 -21.22 -13.59
C SER A 49 -8.30 -21.28 -15.11
N ALA A 50 -7.90 -20.17 -15.75
CA ALA A 50 -7.69 -20.15 -17.20
C ALA A 50 -6.57 -21.09 -17.65
N ALA A 51 -5.48 -21.18 -16.89
CA ALA A 51 -4.40 -22.14 -17.18
C ALA A 51 -4.88 -23.59 -17.02
N ALA A 52 -5.65 -23.88 -15.96
CA ALA A 52 -6.21 -25.21 -15.73
C ALA A 52 -7.19 -25.63 -16.84
N GLU A 53 -8.10 -24.74 -17.27
CA GLU A 53 -9.00 -25.00 -18.39
C GLU A 53 -8.24 -25.31 -19.69
N LYS A 54 -7.22 -24.51 -20.00
CA LYS A 54 -6.35 -24.76 -21.16
C LYS A 54 -5.63 -26.09 -21.05
N MET A 55 -5.12 -26.43 -19.86
CA MET A 55 -4.40 -27.67 -19.59
C MET A 55 -5.30 -28.90 -19.81
N LEU A 56 -6.55 -28.86 -19.34
CA LEU A 56 -7.53 -29.93 -19.57
C LEU A 56 -7.85 -30.12 -21.06
N GLY A 57 -7.75 -29.07 -21.87
CA GLY A 57 -7.91 -29.11 -23.32
C GLY A 57 -6.65 -29.50 -24.10
N ALA A 58 -5.50 -29.69 -23.44
CA ALA A 58 -4.24 -29.97 -24.12
C ALA A 58 -4.22 -31.38 -24.71
N ARG A 59 -3.92 -31.50 -26.02
CA ARG A 59 -3.90 -32.78 -26.76
C ARG A 59 -2.50 -33.37 -26.94
N SER A 60 -1.47 -32.69 -26.45
CA SER A 60 -0.08 -33.14 -26.51
C SER A 60 0.72 -32.58 -25.32
N LEU A 61 1.84 -33.24 -25.01
CA LEU A 61 2.76 -32.78 -23.98
C LEU A 61 3.39 -31.43 -24.33
N ASP A 62 3.74 -31.19 -25.60
CA ASP A 62 4.28 -29.91 -26.04
C ASP A 62 3.32 -28.76 -25.74
N LYS A 63 2.02 -28.96 -25.98
CA LYS A 63 1.02 -27.91 -25.69
C LYS A 63 0.83 -27.69 -24.19
N ALA A 64 0.88 -28.77 -23.39
CA ALA A 64 0.84 -28.67 -21.94
C ALA A 64 2.04 -27.87 -21.39
N ILE A 65 3.25 -28.13 -21.90
CA ILE A 65 4.47 -27.40 -21.53
C ILE A 65 4.36 -25.92 -21.88
N GLU A 66 3.85 -25.60 -23.07
CA GLU A 66 3.60 -24.21 -23.50
C GLU A 66 2.65 -23.50 -22.53
N ILE A 67 1.50 -24.11 -22.21
CA ILE A 67 0.50 -23.54 -21.27
C ILE A 67 1.11 -23.31 -19.88
N GLN A 68 1.85 -24.27 -19.36
CA GLN A 68 2.49 -24.14 -18.05
C GLN A 68 3.57 -23.05 -18.06
N THR A 69 4.36 -22.96 -19.13
CA THR A 69 5.41 -21.94 -19.29
C THR A 69 4.80 -20.53 -19.32
N ASP A 70 3.74 -20.34 -20.09
CA ASP A 70 3.02 -19.07 -20.16
C ASP A 70 2.39 -18.69 -18.82
N PHE A 71 1.79 -19.65 -18.11
CA PHE A 71 1.26 -19.43 -16.77
C PHE A 71 2.34 -18.99 -15.79
N VAL A 72 3.48 -19.69 -15.74
CA VAL A 72 4.58 -19.35 -14.83
C VAL A 72 5.15 -17.97 -15.14
N LYS A 73 5.35 -17.66 -16.43
CA LYS A 73 5.82 -16.33 -16.85
C LYS A 73 4.84 -15.23 -16.43
N SER A 74 3.55 -15.42 -16.71
CA SER A 74 2.50 -14.45 -16.37
C SER A 74 2.35 -14.27 -14.86
N ALA A 75 2.44 -15.35 -14.08
CA ALA A 75 2.40 -15.33 -12.63
C ALA A 75 3.61 -14.58 -12.05
N TYR A 76 4.80 -14.79 -12.61
CA TYR A 76 6.02 -14.09 -12.20
C TYR A 76 5.93 -12.58 -12.48
N GLU A 77 5.54 -12.19 -13.69
CA GLU A 77 5.33 -10.78 -14.04
C GLU A 77 4.27 -10.12 -13.14
N GLY A 78 3.17 -10.84 -12.88
CA GLY A 78 2.12 -10.41 -11.97
C GLY A 78 2.62 -10.19 -10.55
N TRP A 79 3.43 -11.12 -10.02
CA TRP A 79 3.99 -11.02 -8.68
C TRP A 79 4.97 -9.85 -8.54
N ILE A 80 5.85 -9.64 -9.50
CA ILE A 80 6.76 -8.48 -9.50
C ILE A 80 5.97 -7.18 -9.50
N SER A 81 4.95 -7.09 -10.36
CA SER A 81 4.06 -5.92 -10.41
C SER A 81 3.39 -5.65 -9.05
N GLN A 82 2.88 -6.70 -8.40
CA GLN A 82 2.27 -6.60 -7.08
C GLN A 82 3.28 -6.16 -6.01
N ALA A 83 4.49 -6.73 -6.02
CA ALA A 83 5.54 -6.38 -5.07
C ALA A 83 5.95 -4.91 -5.21
N THR A 84 6.12 -4.42 -6.44
CA THR A 84 6.40 -3.00 -6.71
C THR A 84 5.27 -2.12 -6.19
N LYS A 85 4.02 -2.46 -6.47
CA LYS A 85 2.85 -1.66 -6.08
C LYS A 85 2.66 -1.61 -4.57
N LEU A 86 2.82 -2.74 -3.88
CA LEU A 86 2.82 -2.77 -2.41
C LEU A 86 3.95 -1.92 -1.84
N GLY A 87 5.17 -1.98 -2.41
CA GLY A 87 6.29 -1.14 -1.99
C GLY A 87 5.97 0.36 -2.09
N THR A 88 5.33 0.78 -3.18
CA THR A 88 4.83 2.15 -3.35
C THR A 88 3.77 2.50 -2.31
N LEU A 89 2.77 1.65 -2.10
CA LEU A 89 1.70 1.87 -1.12
C LEU A 89 2.25 2.04 0.32
N TYR A 90 3.22 1.21 0.72
CA TYR A 90 3.87 1.35 2.03
C TYR A 90 4.71 2.64 2.13
N THR A 91 5.40 3.01 1.06
CA THR A 91 6.17 4.27 1.01
C THR A 91 5.25 5.48 1.13
N ASP A 92 4.13 5.48 0.42
CA ASP A 92 3.16 6.57 0.44
C ASP A 92 2.43 6.66 1.77
N LEU A 93 2.09 5.50 2.37
CA LEU A 93 1.57 5.41 3.73
C LEU A 93 2.52 6.08 4.73
N ALA A 94 3.82 5.75 4.68
CA ALA A 94 4.80 6.37 5.57
C ALA A 94 4.85 7.89 5.36
N LYS A 95 4.96 8.36 4.11
CA LYS A 95 4.99 9.78 3.79
C LYS A 95 3.77 10.52 4.32
N GLU A 96 2.56 10.05 4.01
CA GLU A 96 1.32 10.71 4.43
C GLU A 96 1.09 10.64 5.95
N ALA A 97 1.58 9.59 6.62
CA ALA A 97 1.53 9.50 8.09
C ALA A 97 2.45 10.52 8.77
N TYR A 98 3.62 10.84 8.18
CA TYR A 98 4.60 11.78 8.74
C TYR A 98 4.38 13.24 8.31
N LYS A 99 3.72 13.48 7.18
CA LYS A 99 3.43 14.81 6.63
C LYS A 99 2.84 15.83 7.62
N PRO A 100 1.90 15.47 8.53
CA PRO A 100 1.39 16.43 9.52
C PRO A 100 2.50 17.03 10.41
N TYR A 101 3.59 16.30 10.63
CA TYR A 101 4.68 16.69 11.54
C TYR A 101 5.80 17.50 10.88
N GLU A 102 5.86 17.58 9.54
CA GLU A 102 6.90 18.32 8.81
C GLU A 102 6.95 19.80 9.24
N ASN A 103 5.77 20.41 9.46
CA ASN A 103 5.65 21.80 9.91
C ASN A 103 6.04 22.01 11.39
N VAL A 104 6.06 20.94 12.19
CA VAL A 104 6.47 20.99 13.60
C VAL A 104 7.98 20.87 13.70
N LEU A 105 8.59 19.95 12.95
CA LEU A 105 10.04 19.79 12.88
C LEU A 105 10.74 21.05 12.34
N GLY A 106 10.17 21.70 11.32
CA GLY A 106 10.68 22.97 10.78
C GLY A 106 10.60 24.16 11.76
N LYS A 107 9.75 24.07 12.81
CA LYS A 107 9.68 25.06 13.90
C LYS A 107 10.67 24.77 15.03
N LEU A 108 11.18 23.54 15.15
CA LEU A 108 12.12 23.10 16.20
C LEU A 108 13.59 23.26 15.79
N THR A 109 13.89 23.37 14.50
CA THR A 109 15.20 23.83 14.02
C THR A 109 15.32 25.33 14.24
N PRO A 110 16.30 25.81 15.03
CA PRO A 110 16.58 27.24 15.12
C PRO A 110 16.91 27.76 13.71
N LYS A 111 16.30 28.87 13.29
CA LYS A 111 16.84 29.64 12.16
C LYS A 111 18.25 30.09 12.58
N ALA A 112 19.26 29.64 11.83
CA ALA A 112 20.61 30.19 11.92
C ALA A 112 20.61 31.68 11.57
#